data_AF-A0A951WLL6-F1
#
_entry.id   AF-A0A951WLL6-F1
#
_cell.length_a   1.000
_cell.length_b   1.000
_cell.length_c   1.000
_cell.angle_alpha   90.00
_cell.angle_beta   90.00
_cell.angle_gamma   90.00
#
_symmetry.space_group_name_H-M   'P 1'
#
loop_
_entity.id
_entity.type
_entity.pdbx_description
1 polymer ?
#
loop_
_entity_poly.entity_id
_entity_poly.type
_entity_poly.pdbx_seq_one_letter_code
_entity_poly.pdbx_strand_id
1 'polypeptide(L)' 'MQDGKIVMPKGGAGYPSIGPEKRKQIDRFLQERGLNEYGDAPGTMYMGGTPLFDERTGAETDRYVYLLRRFPELS' A
#
# COMPACT_ATOMS: atom_id res chain seq x y z
N MET A 1 20.88 -7.70 -8.85
CA MET A 1 19.78 -8.49 -8.28
C MET A 1 19.94 -8.34 -6.78
N GLN A 2 19.13 -7.48 -6.16
CA GLN A 2 19.20 -7.24 -4.72
C GLN A 2 17.85 -7.62 -4.16
N ASP A 3 17.91 -8.62 -3.30
CA ASP A 3 16.83 -9.34 -2.65
C ASP A 3 15.88 -8.35 -1.97
N GLY A 4 14.57 -8.59 -2.09
CA GLY A 4 13.47 -7.72 -1.65
C GLY A 4 13.38 -7.50 -0.14
N LYS A 5 14.46 -7.03 0.48
CA LYS A 5 14.51 -6.60 1.87
C LYS A 5 13.98 -5.19 1.95
N ILE A 6 13.02 -5.00 2.86
CA ILE A 6 12.57 -3.69 3.32
C ILE A 6 13.79 -2.98 3.91
N VAL A 7 14.34 -2.01 3.18
CA VAL A 7 15.45 -1.19 3.67
C VAL A 7 14.85 -0.07 4.51
N MET A 8 15.12 -0.06 5.81
CA MET A 8 14.73 1.03 6.71
C MET A 8 15.79 2.15 6.63
N PRO A 9 15.50 3.33 6.05
CA PRO A 9 16.42 4.45 6.17
C PRO A 9 16.38 5.01 7.61
N LYS A 10 17.56 5.21 8.21
CA LYS A 10 17.69 5.96 9.46
C LYS A 10 17.56 7.44 9.16
N GLY A 11 16.44 8.04 9.59
CA GLY A 11 16.27 9.49 9.73
C GLY A 11 15.03 10.02 9.01
N GLY A 12 14.01 10.40 9.78
CA GLY A 12 12.82 11.12 9.31
C GLY A 12 11.57 10.25 9.18
N ALA A 13 10.74 10.22 10.22
CA ALA A 13 9.34 9.74 10.22
C ALA A 13 9.01 8.48 9.37
N GLY A 14 9.75 7.40 9.57
CA GLY A 14 9.19 6.09 9.91
C GLY A 14 8.21 5.38 8.97
N TYR A 15 8.18 5.64 7.66
CA TYR A 15 7.60 4.70 6.71
C TYR A 15 8.69 4.02 5.88
N PRO A 16 8.65 2.67 5.70
CA PRO A 16 9.60 1.99 4.83
C PRO A 16 9.49 2.59 3.43
N SER A 17 10.62 2.96 2.83
CA SER A 17 10.63 3.32 1.42
C SER A 17 10.38 2.03 0.63
N ILE A 18 9.11 1.76 0.30
CA ILE A 18 8.72 0.63 -0.53
C ILE A 18 9.33 0.89 -1.91
N GLY A 19 10.33 0.09 -2.27
CA GLY A 19 11.09 0.26 -3.51
C GLY A 19 10.23 0.08 -4.77
N PRO A 20 10.65 0.63 -5.92
CA PRO A 20 9.86 0.64 -7.15
C PRO A 20 9.50 -0.76 -7.64
N GLU A 21 10.40 -1.75 -7.52
CA GLU A 21 10.11 -3.12 -7.91
C GLU A 21 9.04 -3.78 -7.03
N LYS A 22 9.04 -3.48 -5.72
CA LYS A 22 8.01 -3.97 -4.80
C LYS A 22 6.65 -3.34 -5.11
N ARG A 23 6.63 -2.04 -5.44
CA ARG A 23 5.42 -1.33 -5.89
C ARG A 23 4.82 -1.99 -7.14
N LYS A 24 5.65 -2.26 -8.15
CA LYS A 24 5.22 -3.00 -9.36
C LYS A 24 4.68 -4.39 -9.07
N GLN A 25 5.28 -5.12 -8.13
CA GLN A 25 4.78 -6.44 -7.71
C GLN A 25 3.38 -6.33 -7.09
N ILE A 26 3.18 -5.35 -6.20
CA ILE A 26 1.88 -5.09 -5.57
C ILE A 26 0.83 -4.71 -6.62
N ASP A 27 1.16 -3.80 -7.54
CA ASP A 27 0.23 -3.38 -8.59
C ASP A 27 -0.17 -4.56 -9.50
N ARG A 28 0.80 -5.42 -9.86
CA ARG A 28 0.50 -6.64 -10.62
C ARG A 28 -0.42 -7.59 -9.86
N PHE A 29 -0.17 -7.80 -8.56
CA PHE A 29 -1.01 -8.64 -7.72
C PHE A 29 -2.47 -8.15 -7.70
N LEU A 30 -2.69 -6.84 -7.59
CA LEU A 30 -4.03 -6.25 -7.63
C LEU A 30 -4.69 -6.48 -8.99
N GLN A 31 -3.95 -6.26 -10.08
CA GLN A 31 -4.43 -6.45 -11.44
C GLN A 31 -4.82 -7.91 -11.72
N GLU A 32 -3.96 -8.86 -11.36
CA GLU A 32 -4.19 -10.31 -11.55
C GLU A 32 -5.43 -10.80 -10.79
N ARG A 33 -5.77 -10.15 -9.68
CA ARG A 33 -6.96 -10.45 -8.87
C ARG A 33 -8.19 -9.62 -9.23
N GLY A 34 -8.09 -8.71 -10.20
CA GLY A 34 -9.18 -7.83 -10.59
C GLY A 34 -9.62 -6.88 -9.47
N LEU A 35 -8.69 -6.45 -8.61
CA LEU A 35 -8.94 -5.51 -7.52
C LEU A 35 -8.67 -4.07 -7.97
N ASN A 36 -9.29 -3.10 -7.28
CA ASN A 36 -8.98 -1.68 -7.46
C ASN A 36 -7.65 -1.30 -6.79
N GLU A 37 -7.25 -0.04 -6.91
CA GLU A 37 -5.96 0.47 -6.42
C GLU A 37 -5.75 0.34 -4.89
N TYR A 38 -6.81 0.08 -4.12
CA TYR A 38 -6.82 -0.10 -2.66
C TYR A 38 -7.07 -1.56 -2.23
N GLY A 39 -7.16 -2.50 -3.19
CA GLY A 39 -7.37 -3.91 -2.89
C GLY A 39 -8.82 -4.31 -2.64
N ASP A 40 -9.79 -3.48 -3.03
CA ASP A 40 -11.21 -3.79 -2.97
C ASP A 40 -11.77 -4.19 -4.35
N ALA A 41 -13.01 -4.65 -4.39
CA ALA A 41 -13.70 -4.94 -5.65
C ALA A 41 -13.81 -3.69 -6.55
N PRO A 42 -13.86 -3.88 -7.88
CA PRO A 42 -14.16 -2.78 -8.80
C PRO A 42 -15.53 -2.17 -8.47
N GLY A 43 -15.62 -0.84 -8.51
CA GLY A 43 -16.87 -0.12 -8.21
C GLY A 43 -17.15 0.11 -6.72
N THR A 44 -16.27 -0.32 -5.80
CA THR A 44 -16.38 0.04 -4.39
C THR A 44 -16.42 1.57 -4.23
N MET A 45 -17.49 2.05 -3.61
CA MET A 45 -17.63 3.46 -3.21
C MET A 45 -17.08 3.66 -1.82
N TYR A 46 -16.31 4.73 -1.64
CA TYR A 46 -15.78 5.15 -0.35
C TYR A 46 -16.53 6.41 0.09
N MET A 47 -17.32 6.27 1.15
CA MET A 47 -18.05 7.42 1.72
C MET A 47 -17.05 8.26 2.51
N GLY A 48 -16.85 9.52 2.11
CA GLY A 48 -15.99 10.46 2.84
C GLY A 48 -14.55 10.61 2.31
N GLY A 49 -14.14 9.86 1.28
CA GLY A 49 -12.79 10.01 0.72
C GLY A 49 -12.21 8.69 0.24
N THR A 50 -10.91 8.48 0.39
CA THR A 50 -10.25 7.18 0.11
C THR A 50 -10.05 6.42 1.42
N PRO A 51 -9.81 5.10 1.40
CA PRO A 51 -9.50 4.34 2.62
C PRO A 51 -8.13 4.70 3.24
N LEU A 52 -7.39 5.62 2.61
CA LEU A 52 -6.07 6.04 3.08
C LEU A 52 -6.12 7.16 4.12
N PHE A 53 -7.27 7.82 4.26
CA PHE A 53 -7.46 8.92 5.20
C PHE A 53 -8.23 8.46 6.44
N ASP A 54 -7.63 8.61 7.61
CA ASP A 54 -8.30 8.42 8.89
C ASP A 54 -8.92 9.76 9.34
N GLU A 55 -10.23 9.91 9.15
CA GLU A 55 -10.97 11.13 9.53
C GLU A 55 -10.94 11.41 11.04
N ARG A 56 -10.71 10.40 11.89
CA ARG A 56 -10.69 10.57 13.35
C ARG A 56 -9.39 11.24 13.79
N THR A 57 -8.28 10.94 13.10
CA THR A 57 -6.95 11.45 13.45
C THR A 57 -6.44 12.51 12.47
N GLY A 58 -7.10 12.67 11.32
CA GLY A 58 -6.63 13.51 10.21
C GLY A 58 -5.37 12.99 9.53
N ALA A 59 -5.06 11.70 9.68
CA ALA A 59 -3.80 11.12 9.19
C ALA A 59 -4.01 10.43 7.83
N GLU A 60 -3.01 10.54 6.95
CA GLU A 60 -2.99 9.84 5.67
C GLU A 60 -1.96 8.69 5.70
N THR A 61 -2.31 7.56 5.08
CA THR A 61 -1.43 6.38 4.95
C THR A 61 -0.98 6.21 3.51
N ASP A 62 0.32 5.95 3.28
CA ASP A 62 0.81 5.58 1.94
C ASP A 62 0.09 4.32 1.43
N ARG A 63 -0.39 4.37 0.19
CA ARG A 63 -1.18 3.31 -0.46
C ARG A 63 -0.53 1.93 -0.36
N TYR A 64 0.78 1.84 -0.56
CA TYR A 64 1.47 0.55 -0.55
C TYR A 64 1.71 0.05 0.86
N VAL A 65 1.91 0.93 1.84
CA VAL A 65 1.93 0.55 3.25
C VAL A 65 0.56 0.01 3.69
N TYR A 66 -0.52 0.67 3.26
CA TYR A 66 -1.88 0.21 3.48
C TYR A 66 -2.11 -1.19 2.87
N LEU A 67 -1.68 -1.39 1.62
CA LEU A 67 -1.81 -2.68 0.92
C LEU A 67 -0.99 -3.79 1.56
N LEU A 68 0.24 -3.53 2.03
CA LEU A 68 1.05 -4.54 2.73
C LEU A 68 0.43 -4.96 4.07
N ARG A 69 -0.25 -4.05 4.77
CA ARG A 69 -1.01 -4.37 5.98
C ARG A 69 -2.23 -5.24 5.67
N ARG A 70 -2.89 -4.99 4.53
CA ARG A 70 -4.09 -5.70 4.08
C ARG A 70 -3.79 -7.07 3.48
N PHE A 71 -2.66 -7.20 2.79
CA PHE A 71 -2.18 -8.41 2.14
C PHE A 71 -0.80 -8.78 2.70
N PRO A 72 -0.73 -9.41 3.88
CA PRO A 72 0.54 -9.77 4.51
C PRO A 72 1.41 -10.70 3.65
N GLU A 73 0.83 -11.46 2.71
CA GLU A 73 1.55 -12.30 1.75
C GLU A 73 2.42 -11.50 0.78
N LEU A 74 2.16 -10.19 0.65
CA LEU A 74 2.97 -9.27 -0.13
C LEU A 74 4.14 -8.71 0.67
N SER A 75 4.32 -9.01 1.96
CA SER A 75 5.42 -8.46 2.78
C SER A 75 6.76 -9.10 2.45
#